data_AF-A0A0A0IE35-F1
#
_entry.id   AF-A0A0A0IE35-F1
#
_cell.length_a   1.000
_cell.length_b   1.000
_cell.length_c   1.000
_cell.angle_alpha   90.00
_cell.angle_beta   90.00
_cell.angle_gamma   90.00
#
_symmetry.space_group_name_H-M   'P 1'
#
loop_
_entity.id
_entity.type
_entity.pdbx_description
1 polymer ?
#
loop_
_entity_poly.entity_id
_entity_poly.type
_entity_poly.pdbx_seq_one_letter_code
_entity_poly.pdbx_strand_id
1 'polypeptide(L)'
;MALFEGYERRIDGINSVLGKYGMTSIEDAKKICDEKGINVYDIVRSIQPICFENACWAYTLGAAIAIKNGCTTASEAAKNIGEGLQAFCIPGSVAD
;
A
#
# COMPACT_ATOMS: atom_id res chain seq x y z
N MET A 1 -9.85 16.08 6.84
CA MET A 1 -9.83 14.80 7.58
C MET A 1 -8.61 14.04 7.11
N ALA A 2 -7.75 13.52 8.00
CA ALA A 2 -6.61 12.71 7.55
C ALA A 2 -7.11 11.40 6.92
N LEU A 3 -6.47 10.95 5.84
CA LEU A 3 -6.83 9.70 5.13
C LEU A 3 -6.60 8.44 5.97
N PHE A 4 -5.67 8.50 6.92
CA PHE A 4 -5.34 7.42 7.84
C PHE A 4 -4.55 7.94 9.06
N GLU A 5 -4.36 7.07 10.04
CA GLU A 5 -3.74 7.37 11.33
C GLU A 5 -2.25 7.65 11.22
N GLY A 6 -1.82 8.79 11.76
CA GLY A 6 -0.42 9.21 11.74
C GLY A 6 0.06 9.66 10.36
N TYR A 7 -0.84 10.15 9.50
CA TYR A 7 -0.56 10.63 8.15
C TYR A 7 0.74 11.45 8.04
N GLU A 8 0.87 12.52 8.82
CA GLU A 8 2.05 13.42 8.78
C GLU A 8 3.36 12.71 9.08
N ARG A 9 3.34 11.63 9.86
CA ARG A 9 4.55 10.87 10.22
C ARG A 9 4.93 9.81 9.20
N ARG A 10 4.04 9.47 8.26
CA ARG A 10 4.20 8.38 7.29
C ARG A 10 4.27 8.88 5.84
N ILE A 11 3.77 10.09 5.57
CA ILE A 11 3.56 10.58 4.21
C ILE A 11 4.85 10.69 3.40
N ASP A 12 5.99 11.02 4.02
CA ASP A 12 7.28 11.11 3.32
C ASP A 12 7.74 9.74 2.81
N GLY A 13 7.60 8.69 3.62
CA GLY A 13 7.92 7.31 3.22
C GLY A 13 7.02 6.83 2.09
N ILE A 14 5.72 7.12 2.20
CA ILE A 14 4.72 6.77 1.19
C ILE A 14 5.00 7.50 -0.12
N ASN A 15 5.22 8.81 -0.09
CA ASN A 15 5.51 9.62 -1.28
C ASN A 15 6.82 9.19 -1.95
N SER A 16 7.83 8.80 -1.17
CA SER A 16 9.09 8.26 -1.71
C SER A 16 8.83 7.00 -2.55
N VAL A 17 8.05 6.04 -2.02
CA VAL A 17 7.73 4.80 -2.73
C VAL A 17 6.80 5.06 -3.92
N LEU A 18 5.79 5.90 -3.78
CA LEU A 18 4.91 6.32 -4.89
C LEU A 18 5.74 6.88 -6.06
N GLY A 19 6.70 7.77 -5.77
CA GLY A 19 7.60 8.36 -6.75
C GLY A 19 8.44 7.33 -7.52
N LYS A 20 8.99 6.31 -6.83
CA LYS A 20 9.77 5.22 -7.47
C LYS A 20 8.97 4.48 -8.54
N TYR A 21 7.68 4.30 -8.29
CA TYR A 21 6.79 3.57 -9.18
C TYR A 21 5.96 4.48 -10.09
N GLY A 22 6.24 5.79 -10.13
CA GLY A 22 5.51 6.74 -10.99
C GLY A 22 4.02 6.81 -10.66
N MET A 23 3.69 6.83 -9.37
CA MET A 23 2.36 7.14 -8.84
C MET A 23 2.41 8.50 -8.16
N THR A 24 1.38 9.32 -8.32
CA THR A 24 1.35 10.69 -7.75
C THR A 24 0.64 10.72 -6.41
N SER A 25 -0.26 9.77 -6.17
CA SER A 25 -1.06 9.67 -4.96
C SER A 25 -1.39 8.23 -4.61
N ILE A 26 -1.79 8.00 -3.36
CA ILE A 26 -2.28 6.70 -2.89
C ILE A 26 -3.61 6.33 -3.56
N GLU A 27 -4.38 7.33 -3.99
CA GLU A 27 -5.59 7.14 -4.80
C GLU A 27 -5.26 6.58 -6.18
N ASP A 28 -4.12 6.94 -6.77
CA ASP A 28 -3.67 6.33 -8.03
C ASP A 28 -3.29 4.87 -7.84
N ALA A 29 -2.69 4.51 -6.70
CA ALA A 29 -2.46 3.10 -6.36
C ALA A 29 -3.79 2.33 -6.30
N LYS A 30 -4.83 2.91 -5.67
CA LYS A 30 -6.17 2.33 -5.66
C LYS A 30 -6.74 2.16 -7.07
N LYS A 31 -6.64 3.17 -7.93
CA LYS A 31 -7.11 3.08 -9.33
C LYS A 31 -6.44 1.93 -10.07
N ILE A 32 -5.13 1.74 -9.93
CA ILE A 32 -4.39 0.63 -10.56
C ILE A 32 -4.96 -0.73 -10.13
N CYS A 33 -5.30 -0.89 -8.85
CA CYS A 33 -5.94 -2.11 -8.34
C CYS A 33 -7.37 -2.27 -8.86
N ASP A 34 -8.17 -1.20 -8.83
CA ASP A 34 -9.56 -1.19 -9.29
C ASP A 34 -9.67 -1.52 -10.80
N GLU A 35 -8.75 -1.03 -11.63
CA GLU A 35 -8.68 -1.33 -13.07
C GLU A 35 -8.41 -2.82 -13.35
N LYS A 36 -7.82 -3.54 -12.40
CA LYS A 36 -7.67 -5.00 -12.43
C LYS A 36 -8.82 -5.74 -11.77
N GLY A 37 -9.83 -5.03 -11.24
CA GLY A 37 -10.95 -5.61 -10.51
C GLY A 37 -10.55 -6.13 -9.12
N ILE A 38 -9.45 -5.65 -8.55
CA ILE A 38 -8.94 -6.09 -7.25
C ILE A 38 -9.28 -5.02 -6.21
N ASN A 39 -10.35 -5.24 -5.45
CA ASN A 39 -10.72 -4.36 -4.35
C ASN A 39 -9.93 -4.71 -3.08
N VAL A 40 -8.69 -4.25 -3.02
CA VAL A 40 -7.75 -4.56 -1.94
C VAL A 40 -8.28 -4.08 -0.58
N TYR A 41 -8.92 -2.91 -0.56
CA TYR A 41 -9.44 -2.30 0.66
C TYR A 41 -10.48 -3.21 1.35
N ASP A 42 -11.48 -3.67 0.59
CA ASP A 42 -12.50 -4.58 1.13
C ASP A 42 -11.94 -5.97 1.44
N ILE A 43 -10.96 -6.45 0.67
CA ILE A 43 -10.26 -7.71 0.98
C ILE A 43 -9.60 -7.63 2.37
N VAL A 44 -8.83 -6.56 2.63
CA VAL A 44 -8.16 -6.37 3.93
C VAL A 44 -9.18 -6.29 5.06
N ARG A 45 -10.24 -5.49 4.89
CA ARG A 45 -11.34 -5.37 5.88
C ARG A 45 -12.10 -6.68 6.09
N SER A 46 -12.28 -7.50 5.06
CA SER A 46 -12.94 -8.81 5.19
C SER A 46 -12.13 -9.81 6.01
N ILE A 47 -10.79 -9.72 5.92
CA ILE A 47 -9.87 -10.59 6.66
C ILE A 47 -9.71 -10.11 8.11
N GLN A 48 -9.52 -8.80 8.30
CA GLN A 48 -9.36 -8.18 9.62
C GLN A 48 -10.27 -6.96 9.75
N PRO A 49 -11.53 -7.14 10.20
CA PRO A 49 -12.52 -6.05 10.25
C PRO A 49 -12.09 -4.86 11.13
N ILE A 50 -11.30 -5.11 12.17
CA ILE A 50 -10.81 -4.09 13.11
C ILE A 50 -9.47 -3.46 12.70
N CYS A 51 -9.03 -3.65 11.44
CA CYS A 51 -7.82 -3.01 10.96
C CYS A 51 -7.96 -1.48 10.92
N PHE A 52 -6.84 -0.79 11.05
CA PHE A 52 -6.75 0.65 10.85
C PHE A 52 -6.76 1.01 9.36
N GLU A 53 -7.08 2.26 9.04
CA GLU A 53 -7.11 2.75 7.65
C GLU A 53 -5.74 2.60 6.98
N ASN A 54 -4.67 2.85 7.74
CA ASN A 54 -3.31 2.74 7.22
C ASN A 54 -2.99 1.34 6.66
N ALA A 55 -3.54 0.27 7.24
CA ALA A 55 -3.32 -1.09 6.75
C ALA A 55 -3.96 -1.27 5.37
N CYS A 56 -5.21 -0.84 5.21
CA CYS A 56 -5.91 -0.91 3.92
C CYS A 56 -5.13 -0.18 2.81
N TRP A 57 -4.64 1.02 3.11
CA TRP A 57 -3.85 1.80 2.17
C TRP A 57 -2.46 1.21 1.90
N ALA A 58 -1.81 0.65 2.90
CA ALA A 58 -0.50 0.01 2.74
C ALA A 58 -0.55 -1.23 1.85
N TYR A 59 -1.56 -2.09 2.05
CA TYR A 59 -1.80 -3.23 1.16
C TYR A 59 -2.20 -2.79 -0.24
N THR A 60 -2.98 -1.72 -0.37
CA THR A 60 -3.37 -1.15 -1.67
C THR A 60 -2.13 -0.66 -2.45
N LEU A 61 -1.25 0.09 -1.79
CA LEU A 61 0.01 0.54 -2.38
C LEU A 61 0.85 -0.66 -2.82
N GLY A 62 1.04 -1.64 -1.94
CA GLY A 62 1.81 -2.84 -2.22
C GLY A 62 1.27 -3.67 -3.40
N ALA A 63 -0.05 -3.81 -3.48
CA ALA A 63 -0.72 -4.48 -4.59
C ALA A 63 -0.55 -3.71 -5.91
N ALA A 64 -0.65 -2.38 -5.88
CA ALA A 64 -0.42 -1.54 -7.06
C ALA A 64 1.03 -1.67 -7.57
N ILE A 65 2.00 -1.74 -6.67
CA ILE A 65 3.41 -2.01 -7.00
C ILE A 65 3.55 -3.37 -7.70
N ALA A 66 2.94 -4.43 -7.13
CA ALA A 66 2.98 -5.77 -7.73
C ALA A 66 2.37 -5.79 -9.14
N ILE A 67 1.25 -5.08 -9.34
CA ILE A 67 0.60 -4.94 -10.65
C ILE A 67 1.51 -4.21 -11.64
N LYS A 68 2.12 -3.08 -11.23
CA LYS A 68 3.05 -2.33 -12.11
C LYS A 68 4.29 -3.13 -12.47
N ASN A 69 4.80 -3.94 -11.55
CA ASN A 69 5.94 -4.81 -11.78
C ASN A 69 5.59 -6.07 -12.60
N GLY A 70 4.31 -6.26 -12.97
CA GLY A 70 3.88 -7.38 -13.78
C GLY A 70 4.06 -8.73 -13.09
N CYS A 71 4.00 -8.77 -11.76
CA CYS A 71 4.21 -9.99 -10.99
C CYS A 71 3.16 -11.04 -11.36
N THR A 72 3.63 -12.27 -11.65
CA THR A 72 2.76 -13.39 -12.02
C THR A 72 2.73 -14.50 -10.96
N THR A 73 3.66 -14.45 -10.01
CA THR A 73 3.74 -15.41 -8.92
C THR A 73 3.36 -14.79 -7.58
N ALA A 74 2.79 -15.59 -6.68
CA ALA A 74 2.42 -15.14 -5.34
C ALA A 74 3.63 -14.66 -4.53
N SER A 75 4.79 -15.30 -4.70
CA SER A 75 6.03 -14.93 -3.99
C SER A 75 6.54 -13.54 -4.40
N GLU A 76 6.51 -13.23 -5.70
CA GLU A 76 6.89 -11.90 -6.18
C GLU A 76 5.89 -10.84 -5.74
N ALA A 77 4.59 -11.12 -5.83
CA ALA A 77 3.57 -10.21 -5.36
C ALA A 77 3.73 -9.91 -3.86
N ALA A 78 3.99 -10.94 -3.03
CA ALA A 78 4.20 -10.77 -1.60
C ALA A 78 5.38 -9.86 -1.26
N LYS A 79 6.49 -9.93 -2.02
CA LYS A 79 7.64 -9.03 -1.82
C LYS A 79 7.27 -7.57 -2.07
N ASN A 80 6.53 -7.30 -3.15
CA ASN A 80 6.07 -5.95 -3.49
C ASN A 80 5.02 -5.43 -2.49
N ILE A 81 4.15 -6.31 -2.00
CA ILE A 81 3.25 -5.99 -0.90
C ILE A 81 4.03 -5.59 0.35
N GLY A 82 5.11 -6.31 0.66
CA GLY A 82 6.05 -5.97 1.73
C GLY A 82 6.62 -4.55 1.59
N GLU A 83 7.02 -4.13 0.39
CA GLU A 83 7.49 -2.76 0.15
C GLU A 83 6.40 -1.71 0.41
N GLY A 84 5.16 -2.00 0.00
CA GLY A 84 4.01 -1.15 0.32
C GLY A 84 3.76 -1.01 1.82
N LEU A 85 3.88 -2.11 2.57
CA LEU A 85 3.77 -2.10 4.05
C LEU A 85 4.91 -1.30 4.69
N GLN A 86 6.13 -1.49 4.19
CA GLN A 86 7.32 -0.78 4.66
C GLN A 86 7.20 0.74 4.48
N ALA A 87 6.58 1.19 3.38
CA ALA A 87 6.37 2.61 3.11
C ALA A 87 5.54 3.31 4.20
N PHE A 88 4.71 2.55 4.91
CA PHE A 88 3.90 3.05 6.00
C PHE A 88 4.61 2.96 7.35
N CYS A 89 5.76 2.29 7.49
CA CYS A 89 6.50 2.24 8.75
C CYS A 89 6.97 3.63 9.19
N ILE A 90 7.19 3.79 10.49
CA ILE A 90 7.73 5.02 11.07
C ILE A 90 9.19 4.78 11.49
N PRO A 91 10.04 5.81 11.49
CA PRO A 91 11.44 5.68 11.92
C PRO A 91 11.56 5.04 13.30
N GLY A 92 12.44 4.05 13.43
CA GLY A 92 12.66 3.30 14.67
C GLY A 92 11.62 2.22 14.96
N SER A 93 10.73 1.90 14.02
CA SER A 93 9.93 0.69 14.10
C SER A 93 10.81 -0.55 13.85
N VAL A 94 10.40 -1.72 14.35
CA VAL A 94 11.12 -3.00 14.09
C VAL A 94 11.24 -3.32 12.60
N ALA A 95 10.32 -2.80 11.80
CA ALA A 95 10.31 -3.01 10.37
C ALA A 95 11.19 -1.99 9.62
N ASP A 96 11.55 -0.84 10.22
CA ASP A 96 12.38 0.21 9.59
C ASP A 96 13.76 -0.29 9.15
#